data_AF-A0A178HG58-F1
#
_entry.id   AF-A0A178HG58-F1
#
_cell.length_a   1.000
_cell.length_b   1.000
_cell.length_c   1.000
_cell.angle_alpha   90.00
_cell.angle_beta   90.00
_cell.angle_gamma   90.00
#
_symmetry.space_group_name_H-M   'P 1'
#
loop_
_entity.id
_entity.type
_entity.pdbx_description
1 polymer ?
#
loop_
_entity_poly.entity_id
_entity_poly.type
_entity_poly.pdbx_seq_one_letter_code
_entity_poly.pdbx_strand_id
1 'polypeptide(L)' 'MDLKIIYTEEGPALLLPDKKIFEEYDQWILKDSDDQEDSFILLPRVDNPYRHACEGEFYLGEAWDDYDHKEVE' A
#
# COMPACT_ATOMS: atom_id res chain seq x y z
N MET A 1 -13.78 8.20 -12.50
CA MET A 1 -12.75 9.13 -12.99
C MET A 1 -11.81 8.27 -13.81
N ASP A 2 -11.66 8.54 -15.10
CA ASP A 2 -10.93 7.63 -15.98
C ASP A 2 -9.42 7.92 -15.89
N LEU A 3 -8.65 6.95 -15.39
CA LEU A 3 -7.20 7.03 -15.36
C LEU A 3 -6.64 6.76 -16.76
N LYS A 4 -5.69 7.59 -17.19
CA LYS A 4 -5.05 7.44 -18.51
C LYS A 4 -3.70 6.76 -18.36
N ILE A 5 -3.49 5.68 -19.08
CA ILE A 5 -2.15 5.06 -19.22
C ILE A 5 -1.37 5.86 -20.27
N ILE A 6 -0.14 6.23 -19.93
CA ILE A 6 0.85 6.84 -20.82
C ILE A 6 2.06 5.92 -20.94
N TYR A 7 2.83 6.06 -22.01
CA TYR A 7 4.08 5.31 -22.20
C TYR A 7 5.25 6.29 -22.11
N THR A 8 6.20 5.95 -21.25
CA THR A 8 7.46 6.67 -21.04
C THR A 8 8.62 5.82 -21.55
N GLU A 9 9.83 6.39 -21.59
CA GLU A 9 11.04 5.62 -21.91
C GLU A 9 11.31 4.48 -20.91
N GLU A 10 10.79 4.61 -19.69
CA GLU A 10 10.92 3.63 -18.60
C GLU A 10 9.79 2.59 -18.60
N GLY A 11 8.77 2.75 -19.46
CA GLY A 11 7.63 1.84 -19.58
C GLY A 11 6.26 2.51 -19.39
N PRO A 12 5.19 1.71 -19.22
CA PRO A 12 3.84 2.22 -18.99
C PRO A 12 3.73 2.91 -17.62
N ALA A 13 3.02 4.04 -17.57
CA ALA A 13 2.77 4.81 -16.37
C ALA A 13 1.32 5.29 -16.33
N LEU A 14 0.81 5.58 -15.12
CA LEU A 14 -0.53 6.13 -14.91
C LEU A 14 -0.47 7.66 -14.78
N LEU A 15 -1.29 8.35 -15.56
CA LEU A 15 -1.50 9.78 -15.40
C LEU A 15 -2.50 10.03 -14.27
N LEU A 16 -2.02 10.59 -13.17
CA LEU A 16 -2.83 10.87 -11.99
C LEU A 16 -3.66 12.16 -12.19
N PRO A 17 -4.93 12.17 -11.74
CA PRO A 17 -5.89 13.24 -12.05
C PRO A 17 -5.69 14.52 -11.23
N ASP A 18 -5.15 14.42 -10.01
CA ASP A 18 -4.83 15.58 -9.16
C ASP A 18 -3.48 15.37 -8.48
N LYS A 19 -2.47 16.11 -8.95
CA LYS A 19 -1.10 16.04 -8.43
C LYS A 19 -1.04 16.40 -6.94
N LYS A 20 -1.90 17.30 -6.44
CA LYS A 20 -1.82 17.80 -5.05
C LYS A 20 -1.98 16.69 -4.01
N ILE A 21 -2.80 15.68 -4.30
CA ILE A 21 -3.03 14.53 -3.42
C ILE A 21 -1.73 13.72 -3.24
N PHE A 22 -0.87 13.72 -4.26
CA PHE A 22 0.35 12.93 -4.29
C PHE A 22 1.60 13.73 -3.87
N GLU A 23 1.48 15.04 -3.64
CA GLU A 23 2.60 15.89 -3.18
C GLU A 23 2.88 15.76 -1.68
N GLU A 24 1.95 15.21 -0.90
CA GLU A 24 2.12 15.03 0.55
C GLU A 24 3.11 13.90 0.89
N TYR A 25 3.28 12.92 -0.01
CA TYR A 25 4.13 11.75 0.21
C TYR A 25 5.04 11.49 -0.99
N ASP A 26 6.33 11.27 -0.71
CA ASP A 26 7.35 11.04 -1.73
C ASP A 26 7.31 9.62 -2.34
N GLN A 27 6.71 8.66 -1.64
CA GLN A 27 6.68 7.24 -2.05
C GLN A 27 5.29 6.65 -1.91
N TRP A 28 4.95 5.77 -2.86
CA TRP A 28 3.65 5.12 -2.95
C TRP A 28 3.82 3.64 -3.29
N ILE A 29 2.90 2.81 -2.82
CA ILE A 29 2.87 1.36 -3.04
C ILE A 29 1.60 1.04 -3.82
N LEU A 30 1.75 0.39 -4.97
CA LEU A 30 0.64 -0.16 -5.73
C LEU A 30 0.40 -1.61 -5.26
N LYS A 31 -0.84 -1.94 -4.92
CA LYS A 31 -1.28 -3.29 -4.53
C LYS A 31 -2.51 -3.69 -5.33
N ASP A 32 -2.69 -4.99 -5.52
CA ASP A 32 -3.97 -5.52 -5.99
C ASP A 32 -5.06 -5.27 -4.93
N SER A 33 -6.28 -5.01 -5.39
CA SER A 33 -7.44 -4.87 -4.52
C SER A 33 -8.14 -6.21 -4.38
N ASP A 34 -8.43 -6.62 -3.16
CA ASP A 34 -9.21 -7.84 -2.89
C ASP A 34 -10.71 -7.63 -3.15
N ASP A 35 -11.17 -6.38 -3.16
CA ASP A 35 -12.59 -6.02 -3.27
C ASP A 35 -13.11 -6.04 -4.71
N GLN A 36 -12.22 -5.90 -5.70
CA GLN A 36 -12.57 -5.79 -7.12
C GLN A 36 -11.50 -6.41 -8.02
N GLU A 37 -11.93 -7.33 -8.89
CA GLU A 37 -11.10 -7.93 -9.93
C GLU A 37 -10.53 -6.85 -10.87
N ASP A 38 -9.27 -7.02 -11.29
CA ASP A 38 -8.52 -6.07 -12.12
C ASP A 38 -8.42 -4.63 -11.57
N SER A 39 -8.52 -4.46 -10.25
CA SER A 39 -8.36 -3.16 -9.61
C SER A 39 -7.15 -3.10 -8.68
N PHE A 40 -6.58 -1.91 -8.58
CA PHE A 40 -5.38 -1.66 -7.79
C PHE A 40 -5.63 -0.54 -6.79
N ILE A 41 -4.99 -0.65 -5.64
CA ILE A 41 -4.97 0.35 -4.57
C ILE A 41 -3.58 0.98 -4.55
N LEU A 42 -3.53 2.31 -4.57
CA LEU A 42 -2.30 3.09 -4.42
C LEU A 42 -2.27 3.68 -3.01
N LEU A 43 -1.32 3.22 -2.18
CA LEU A 43 -1.19 3.62 -0.78
C LEU A 43 0.06 4.48 -0.57
N PRO A 44 -0.02 5.58 0.18
CA PRO A 44 1.17 6.35 0.52
C PRO A 44 2.06 5.52 1.45
N ARG A 45 3.36 5.49 1.16
CA ARG A 45 4.33 4.88 2.05
C ARG A 45 4.65 5.88 3.16
N VAL A 46 4.05 5.68 4.32
CA VAL A 46 4.42 6.39 5.53
C VAL A 46 5.70 5.76 6.07
N ASP A 47 6.70 6.58 6.40
CA ASP A 47 7.89 6.09 7.11
C ASP A 47 7.44 5.36 8.37
N ASN A 48 7.97 4.14 8.59
CA ASN A 48 7.63 3.36 9.76
C ASN A 48 8.03 4.18 11.02
N PRO A 49 7.07 4.64 11.86
CA PRO A 49 7.40 5.43 13.04
C PRO A 49 8.22 4.64 14.07
N TYR A 50 8.28 3.31 13.93
CA TYR A 50 9.00 2.39 14.81
C TYR A 50 10.40 2.02 14.32
N ARG A 51 10.94 2.73 13.31
CA ARG A 51 12.30 2.50 12.76
C ARG A 51 13.43 2.74 13.78
N HIS A 52 13.09 3.23 14.97
CA HIS A 52 14.00 3.47 16.10
C HIS A 52 13.95 2.41 17.20
N ALA A 53 13.19 1.31 17.04
CA ALA A 53 13.22 0.22 18.01
C ALA A 53 14.63 -0.42 18.03
N CYS A 54 15.30 -0.33 19.18
CA CYS A 54 16.65 -0.85 19.38
C CYS A 54 16.67 -2.39 19.49
N GLU A 55 17.83 -3.01 19.21
CA GLU A 55 18.05 -4.45 19.44
C GLU A 55 17.68 -4.83 20.88
N GLY A 56 16.72 -5.74 21.03
CA GLY A 56 16.28 -6.28 22.33
C GLY A 56 14.87 -5.87 22.75
N GLU A 57 14.21 -4.96 22.04
CA GLU A 57 12.80 -4.65 22.27
C GLU A 57 11.92 -5.49 21.33
N PHE A 58 11.18 -6.45 21.87
CA PHE A 58 10.11 -7.15 21.15
C PHE A 58 8.80 -6.43 21.40
N TYR A 59 8.25 -5.85 20.33
CA TYR A 59 6.90 -5.34 20.31
C TYR A 59 5.92 -6.53 20.33
N LEU A 60 5.13 -6.65 21.40
CA LEU A 60 3.86 -7.37 21.31
C LEU A 60 2.99 -6.52 20.40
N GLY A 61 2.85 -6.93 19.14
CA GLY A 61 1.75 -6.43 18.32
C GLY A 61 0.48 -6.55 19.14
N GLU A 62 -0.30 -5.47 19.26
CA GLU A 62 -1.74 -5.66 19.41
C GLU A 62 -2.10 -6.74 18.39
N ALA A 63 -2.54 -7.88 18.91
CA ALA A 63 -2.99 -8.99 18.09
C ALA A 63 -4.17 -8.43 17.29
N TRP A 64 -3.89 -7.98 16.08
CA TRP A 64 -4.85 -8.17 15.01
C TRP A 64 -4.97 -9.68 14.98
N ASP A 65 -6.04 -10.19 15.59
CA ASP A 65 -6.36 -11.61 15.59
C ASP A 65 -6.06 -12.11 14.18
N ASP A 66 -5.02 -12.93 14.08
CA ASP A 66 -4.86 -13.84 12.97
C ASP A 66 -6.22 -14.54 12.87
N TYR A 67 -7.02 -14.17 11.89
CA TYR A 67 -8.27 -14.82 11.58
C TYR A 67 -7.88 -16.20 11.02
N ASP A 68 -7.55 -17.09 11.95
CA ASP A 68 -7.11 -18.45 11.69
C ASP A 68 -8.32 -19.29 11.29
N HIS A 69 -8.13 -20.10 10.26
CA HIS A 69 -9.15 -20.94 9.67
C HIS A 69 -9.77 -21.85 10.74
N LYS A 70 -11.09 -21.75 10.94
CA LYS A 70 -11.82 -22.89 11.50
C LYS A 70 -11.91 -23.97 10.41
N GLU A 71 -11.01 -24.95 10.46
CA GLU A 71 -11.37 -26.30 10.01
C GLU A 71 -12.57 -26.74 10.85
N VAL A 72 -13.68 -27.07 10.17
CA VAL A 72 -14.83 -27.70 10.80
C VAL A 72 -14.80 -29.17 10.38
N GLU A 73 -14.75 -30.06 11.37
CA GLU A 73 -14.89 -31.52 11.20
C GLU A 73 -16.15 -31.91 10.41
#